data_AF-A0A2N1RWB9-F1
#
_entry.id   AF-A0A2N1RWB9-F1
#
_cell.length_a   1.000
_cell.length_b   1.000
_cell.length_c   1.000
_cell.angle_alpha   90.00
_cell.angle_beta   90.00
_cell.angle_gamma   90.00
#
_symmetry.space_group_name_H-M   'P 1'
#
loop_
_entity.id
_entity.type
_entity.pdbx_description
1 polymer ?
#
loop_
_entity_poly.entity_id
_entity_poly.type
_entity_poly.pdbx_seq_one_letter_code
_entity_poly.pdbx_strand_id
1 'polypeptide(L)'
;MNFDIVATSLSISPHKNASKINEIGERLSKLYGIAFYSADFKKNDGVKKSVEISKMNNFYRQNYCGCIYSKLEKDSKSPWSEKARDFRLKNLVSLNNDIDLYDILNGKEIDLHHFHPSDTAMLIENFLENAVNNKYKTVKIIHGKGRSVKKKQIHEILKSHPSVIIFHDDSSNWGSTIVTLQV
;
A
#
# COMPACT_ATOMS: atom_id res chain seq x y z
N MET A 1 -7.64 12.58 40.83
CA MET A 1 -7.09 11.30 40.38
C MET A 1 -5.60 11.34 40.66
N ASN A 2 -5.08 10.43 41.50
CA ASN A 2 -3.63 10.23 41.68
C ASN A 2 -3.20 9.05 40.82
N PHE A 3 -2.21 9.24 39.95
CA PHE A 3 -1.63 8.18 39.13
C PHE A 3 -0.17 8.01 39.51
N ASP A 4 0.26 6.78 39.73
CA ASP A 4 1.64 6.48 40.12
C ASP A 4 2.61 6.56 38.93
N ILE A 5 2.12 6.24 37.73
CA ILE A 5 2.91 6.22 36.50
C ILE A 5 2.04 6.52 35.28
N VAL A 6 2.62 7.16 34.27
CA VAL A 6 2.01 7.42 32.97
C VAL A 6 2.85 6.86 31.84
N ALA A 7 2.21 6.52 30.73
CA ALA A 7 2.85 6.03 29.51
C ALA A 7 2.22 6.71 28.28
N THR A 8 2.81 6.50 27.11
CA THR A 8 2.24 6.96 25.85
C THR A 8 2.06 5.83 24.86
N SER A 9 0.95 5.86 24.12
CA SER A 9 0.73 4.95 22.99
C SER A 9 1.62 5.27 21.79
N LEU A 10 2.28 6.44 21.75
CA LEU A 10 3.09 6.85 20.60
C LEU A 10 4.29 5.94 20.32
N SER A 11 4.82 5.24 21.33
CA SER A 11 5.94 4.31 21.16
C SER A 11 5.55 2.97 20.53
N ILE A 12 4.25 2.73 20.26
CA ILE A 12 3.80 1.57 19.46
C ILE A 12 3.95 1.79 17.95
N SER A 13 3.99 3.05 17.49
CA SER A 13 3.89 3.37 16.06
C SER A 13 5.23 3.14 15.35
N PRO A 14 5.29 2.30 14.29
CA PRO A 14 6.53 1.97 13.56
C PRO A 14 7.33 3.20 13.10
N HIS A 15 6.62 4.26 12.74
CA HIS A 15 7.18 5.47 12.13
C HIS A 15 7.62 6.52 13.16
N LYS A 16 7.43 6.28 14.46
CA LYS A 16 7.80 7.23 15.51
C LYS A 16 9.12 6.86 16.17
N ASN A 17 9.93 7.87 16.48
CA ASN A 17 11.20 7.69 17.17
C ASN A 17 10.95 7.47 18.68
N ALA A 18 10.98 6.21 19.12
CA ALA A 18 10.72 5.83 20.50
C ALA A 18 11.76 6.41 21.49
N SER A 19 13.02 6.51 21.08
CA SER A 19 14.07 7.11 21.92
C SER A 19 13.77 8.58 22.21
N LYS A 20 13.37 9.36 21.19
CA LYS A 20 12.98 10.76 21.39
C LYS A 20 11.72 10.91 22.23
N ILE A 21 10.74 10.02 22.04
CA ILE A 21 9.52 10.01 22.85
C ILE A 21 9.84 9.75 24.33
N ASN A 22 10.69 8.77 24.61
CA ASN A 22 11.06 8.42 25.98
C ASN A 22 11.87 9.54 26.65
N GLU A 23 12.81 10.17 25.93
CA GLU A 23 13.55 11.35 26.41
C GLU A 23 12.60 12.48 26.83
N ILE A 24 11.59 12.77 26.01
CA ILE A 24 10.58 13.81 26.33
C ILE A 24 9.76 13.40 27.56
N GLY A 25 9.32 12.15 27.64
CA GLY A 25 8.54 11.63 28.77
C GLY A 25 9.30 11.70 30.09
N GLU A 26 10.56 11.30 30.10
CA GLU A 26 11.45 11.39 31.28
C GLU A 26 11.67 12.83 31.72
N ARG A 27 11.82 13.77 30.77
CA ARG A 27 11.93 15.19 31.09
C ARG A 27 10.65 15.73 31.75
N LEU A 28 9.49 15.38 31.22
CA LEU A 28 8.19 15.80 31.77
C LEU A 28 7.93 15.16 33.14
N SER A 29 8.38 13.91 33.34
CA SER A 29 8.29 13.22 34.62
C SER A 29 8.97 14.01 35.76
N LYS A 30 10.17 14.54 35.50
CA LYS A 30 10.91 15.39 36.44
C LYS A 30 10.21 16.71 36.72
N LEU A 31 9.54 17.29 35.71
CA LEU A 31 8.86 18.58 35.84
C LEU A 31 7.57 18.48 36.65
N TYR A 32 6.79 17.41 36.44
CA TYR A 32 5.45 17.27 37.02
C TYR A 32 5.39 16.29 38.20
N GLY A 33 6.48 15.59 38.51
CA GLY A 33 6.55 14.67 39.66
C GLY A 33 5.77 13.36 39.48
N ILE A 34 5.37 13.01 38.25
CA ILE A 34 4.67 11.76 37.93
C ILE A 34 5.62 10.87 37.15
N ALA A 35 5.81 9.62 37.56
CA ALA A 35 6.72 8.70 36.87
C ALA A 35 6.28 8.47 35.41
N PHE A 36 7.24 8.35 34.49
CA PHE A 36 6.98 8.00 33.08
C PHE A 36 7.54 6.62 32.77
N TYR A 37 6.71 5.76 32.15
CA TYR A 37 7.11 4.43 31.70
C TYR A 37 7.76 4.50 30.31
N SER A 38 9.10 4.55 30.28
CA SER A 38 9.89 4.51 29.04
C SER A 38 9.85 3.10 28.42
N ALA A 39 9.26 3.00 27.22
CA ALA A 39 9.15 1.73 26.50
C ALA A 39 9.24 1.93 24.99
N ASP A 40 9.76 0.92 24.30
CA ASP A 40 9.67 0.78 22.85
C ASP A 40 8.79 -0.43 22.51
N PHE A 41 7.49 -0.20 22.41
CA PHE A 41 6.50 -1.25 22.16
C PHE A 41 6.58 -1.85 20.74
N LYS A 42 7.50 -1.37 19.89
CA LYS A 42 7.76 -1.98 18.57
C LYS A 42 8.68 -3.18 18.64
N LYS A 43 9.58 -3.22 19.64
CA LYS A 43 10.59 -4.29 19.77
C LYS A 43 9.92 -5.66 19.98
N ASN A 44 10.67 -6.73 19.69
CA ASN A 44 10.22 -8.11 19.87
C ASN A 44 8.88 -8.42 19.17
N ASP A 45 8.74 -7.93 17.93
CA ASP A 45 7.51 -8.08 17.13
C ASP A 45 6.24 -7.53 17.80
N GLY A 46 6.35 -6.50 18.63
CA GLY A 46 5.23 -5.99 19.43
C GLY A 46 4.00 -5.60 18.60
N VAL A 47 4.20 -5.05 17.39
CA VAL A 47 3.10 -4.76 16.45
C VAL A 47 2.40 -6.04 15.98
N LYS A 48 3.18 -7.08 15.63
CA LYS A 48 2.64 -8.38 15.18
C LYS A 48 1.88 -9.05 16.31
N LYS A 49 2.46 -9.07 17.52
CA LYS A 49 1.81 -9.59 18.73
C LYS A 49 0.50 -8.85 19.03
N SER A 50 0.46 -7.52 18.89
CA SER A 50 -0.78 -6.74 19.03
C SER A 50 -1.86 -7.18 18.04
N VAL A 51 -1.48 -7.45 16.78
CA VAL A 51 -2.40 -7.97 15.75
C VAL A 51 -2.88 -9.37 16.11
N GLU A 52 -2.00 -10.26 16.55
CA GLU A 52 -2.33 -11.63 16.96
C GLU A 52 -3.28 -11.65 18.16
N ILE A 53 -2.97 -10.91 19.22
CA ILE A 53 -3.84 -10.76 20.41
C ILE A 53 -5.20 -10.22 20.02
N SER A 54 -5.26 -9.21 19.15
CA SER A 54 -6.53 -8.65 18.69
C SER A 54 -7.38 -9.67 17.94
N LYS A 55 -6.76 -10.52 17.10
CA LYS A 55 -7.47 -11.60 16.40
C LYS A 55 -7.97 -12.67 17.36
N MET A 56 -7.13 -13.09 18.31
CA MET A 56 -7.47 -14.10 19.31
C MET A 56 -8.65 -13.66 20.19
N ASN A 57 -8.74 -12.37 20.50
CA ASN A 57 -9.82 -11.80 21.34
C ASN A 57 -11.01 -11.25 20.54
N ASN A 58 -11.03 -11.44 19.22
CA ASN A 58 -12.07 -10.91 18.33
C ASN A 58 -12.29 -9.38 18.47
N PHE A 59 -11.21 -8.62 18.69
CA PHE A 59 -11.29 -7.17 18.80
C PHE A 59 -11.47 -6.51 17.44
N TYR A 60 -12.37 -5.52 17.40
CA TYR A 60 -12.51 -4.65 16.24
C TYR A 60 -11.20 -3.88 15.99
N ARG A 61 -10.65 -4.02 14.78
CA ARG A 61 -9.47 -3.27 14.33
C ARG A 61 -9.84 -2.29 13.24
N GLN A 62 -9.90 -1.01 13.60
CA GLN A 62 -10.10 0.06 12.63
C GLN A 62 -8.87 0.17 11.71
N ASN A 63 -9.10 0.11 10.41
CA ASN A 63 -8.06 0.24 9.37
C ASN A 63 -8.22 1.51 8.52
N TYR A 64 -8.87 2.54 9.07
CA TYR A 64 -9.07 3.86 8.49
C TYR A 64 -8.85 4.93 9.58
N CYS A 65 -8.65 6.19 9.19
CA CYS A 65 -8.27 7.28 10.11
C CYS A 65 -9.37 7.67 11.14
N GLY A 66 -10.60 7.18 10.97
CA GLY A 66 -11.76 7.58 11.77
C GLY A 66 -12.63 8.65 11.10
N CYS A 67 -12.15 9.31 10.05
CA CYS A 67 -12.93 10.26 9.27
C CYS A 67 -13.82 9.57 8.23
N ILE A 68 -14.92 10.24 7.85
CA ILE A 68 -15.87 9.74 6.85
C ILE A 68 -15.19 9.47 5.49
N TYR A 69 -14.23 10.30 5.10
CA TYR A 69 -13.49 10.16 3.84
C TYR A 69 -12.67 8.86 3.78
N SER A 70 -11.89 8.57 4.81
CA SER A 70 -11.08 7.34 4.88
C SER A 70 -11.96 6.09 5.03
N LYS A 71 -13.14 6.23 5.66
CA LYS A 71 -14.14 5.15 5.70
C LYS A 71 -14.74 4.88 4.32
N LEU A 72 -15.08 5.91 3.56
CA LEU A 72 -15.63 5.78 2.21
C LEU A 72 -14.59 5.26 1.22
N GLU A 73 -13.34 5.69 1.33
CA GLU A 73 -12.24 5.21 0.47
C GLU A 73 -11.93 3.72 0.67
N LYS A 74 -12.24 3.15 1.84
CA LYS A 74 -12.14 1.71 2.08
C LYS A 74 -13.09 0.91 1.21
N ASP A 75 -14.24 1.48 0.84
CA ASP A 75 -15.15 0.89 -0.13
C ASP A 75 -14.76 1.36 -1.53
N SER A 76 -14.15 0.46 -2.31
CA SER A 76 -13.67 0.72 -3.67
C SER A 76 -14.79 1.06 -4.66
N LYS A 77 -16.05 0.89 -4.29
CA LYS A 77 -17.23 1.21 -5.12
C LYS A 77 -17.94 2.48 -4.69
N SER A 78 -17.43 3.19 -3.68
CA SER A 78 -18.07 4.43 -3.25
C SER A 78 -17.79 5.58 -4.25
N PRO A 79 -18.73 6.52 -4.44
CA PRO A 79 -18.48 7.71 -5.26
C PRO A 79 -17.26 8.54 -4.80
N TRP A 80 -16.90 8.44 -3.51
CA TRP A 80 -15.71 9.09 -2.97
C TRP A 80 -14.43 8.40 -3.43
N SER A 81 -14.41 7.06 -3.44
CA SER A 81 -13.26 6.29 -3.91
C SER A 81 -12.95 6.54 -5.39
N GLU A 82 -13.98 6.70 -6.21
CA GLU A 82 -13.86 7.09 -7.62
C GLU A 82 -13.25 8.48 -7.77
N LYS A 83 -13.79 9.48 -7.06
CA LYS A 83 -13.26 10.85 -7.08
C LYS A 83 -11.80 10.91 -6.60
N ALA A 84 -11.47 10.18 -5.53
CA ALA A 84 -10.11 10.12 -5.01
C ALA A 84 -9.16 9.48 -6.02
N ARG A 85 -9.58 8.40 -6.70
CA ARG A 85 -8.82 7.77 -7.78
C ARG A 85 -8.62 8.72 -8.97
N ASP A 86 -9.68 9.38 -9.44
CA ASP A 86 -9.59 10.33 -10.54
C ASP A 86 -8.61 11.47 -10.21
N PHE A 87 -8.67 11.98 -8.98
CA PHE A 87 -7.72 12.96 -8.49
C PHE A 87 -6.28 12.43 -8.48
N ARG A 88 -6.05 11.20 -7.99
CA ARG A 88 -4.72 10.57 -8.00
C ARG A 88 -4.16 10.43 -9.42
N LEU A 89 -4.95 9.88 -10.34
CA LEU A 89 -4.53 9.64 -11.72
C LEU A 89 -4.24 10.95 -12.46
N LYS A 90 -5.09 11.97 -12.31
CA LYS A 90 -4.86 13.30 -12.91
C LYS A 90 -3.58 13.96 -12.41
N ASN A 91 -3.31 13.89 -11.10
CA ASN A 91 -2.10 14.49 -10.53
C ASN A 91 -0.83 13.74 -10.96
N LEU A 92 -0.88 12.41 -11.12
CA LEU A 92 0.26 11.64 -11.60
C LEU A 92 0.66 12.03 -13.03
N VAL A 93 -0.31 12.22 -13.91
CA VAL A 93 -0.09 12.68 -15.29
C VAL A 93 0.50 14.10 -15.31
N SER A 94 -0.03 15.00 -14.46
CA SER A 94 0.45 16.38 -14.37
C SER A 94 1.89 16.53 -13.85
N LEU A 95 2.43 15.54 -13.12
CA LEU A 95 3.76 15.60 -12.53
C LEU A 95 4.86 15.01 -13.44
N ASN A 96 4.50 14.24 -14.46
CA ASN A 96 5.45 13.42 -15.25
C ASN A 96 5.77 13.97 -16.65
N ASN A 97 5.65 15.28 -16.89
CA ASN A 97 5.95 15.93 -18.19
C ASN A 97 5.25 15.25 -19.39
N ASP A 98 3.95 15.51 -19.56
CA ASP A 98 3.16 15.22 -20.77
C ASP A 98 3.01 13.74 -21.19
N ILE A 99 3.34 12.77 -20.34
CA ILE A 99 3.00 11.36 -20.60
C ILE A 99 1.56 11.12 -20.14
N ASP A 100 0.64 10.99 -21.11
CA ASP A 100 -0.77 10.71 -20.85
C ASP A 100 -0.93 9.28 -20.30
N LEU A 101 -1.88 9.09 -19.39
CA LEU A 101 -2.32 7.77 -18.96
C LEU A 101 -2.73 6.91 -20.16
N TYR A 102 -3.25 7.54 -21.23
CA TYR A 102 -3.51 6.88 -22.50
C TYR A 102 -2.25 6.22 -23.10
N ASP A 103 -1.12 6.92 -23.16
CA ASP A 103 0.12 6.38 -23.71
C ASP A 103 0.69 5.26 -22.85
N ILE A 104 0.64 5.42 -21.53
CA ILE A 104 1.05 4.37 -20.58
C ILE A 104 0.23 3.09 -20.80
N LEU A 105 -1.09 3.22 -20.94
CA LEU A 105 -1.99 2.08 -21.10
C LEU A 105 -1.97 1.47 -22.51
N ASN A 106 -1.43 2.17 -23.52
CA ASN A 106 -1.28 1.66 -24.89
C ASN A 106 0.16 1.23 -25.24
N GLY A 107 1.09 1.36 -24.30
CA GLY A 107 2.47 0.90 -24.45
C GLY A 107 2.62 -0.63 -24.38
N LYS A 108 3.86 -1.11 -24.55
CA LYS A 108 4.24 -2.52 -24.31
C LYS A 108 4.69 -2.80 -22.87
N GLU A 109 4.78 -1.76 -22.06
CA GLU A 109 5.27 -1.81 -20.69
C GLU A 109 4.50 -0.84 -19.80
N ILE A 110 4.14 -1.28 -18.58
CA ILE A 110 3.52 -0.44 -17.56
C ILE A 110 4.34 -0.47 -16.27
N ASP A 111 4.68 0.71 -15.74
CA ASP A 111 5.35 0.86 -14.44
C ASP A 111 4.38 1.26 -13.32
N LEU A 112 4.15 0.33 -12.39
CA LEU A 112 3.22 0.49 -11.28
C LEU A 112 3.82 1.18 -10.03
N HIS A 113 5.07 1.62 -10.03
CA HIS A 113 5.68 2.27 -8.86
C HIS A 113 4.97 3.56 -8.46
N HIS A 114 4.56 4.33 -9.45
CA HIS A 114 3.93 5.64 -9.26
C HIS A 114 2.42 5.54 -8.97
N PHE A 115 1.83 4.35 -9.15
CA PHE A 115 0.40 4.14 -8.93
C PHE A 115 0.10 3.65 -7.52
N HIS A 116 -1.01 4.17 -6.98
CA HIS A 116 -1.52 3.74 -5.69
C HIS A 116 -1.99 2.27 -5.76
N PRO A 117 -1.73 1.42 -4.73
CA PRO A 117 -2.05 0.00 -4.80
C PRO A 117 -3.51 -0.33 -5.11
N SER A 118 -4.46 0.51 -4.69
CA SER A 118 -5.89 0.34 -4.99
C SER A 118 -6.22 0.40 -6.48
N ASP A 119 -5.39 1.09 -7.26
CA ASP A 119 -5.65 1.36 -8.67
C ASP A 119 -5.04 0.26 -9.57
N THR A 120 -4.22 -0.63 -8.99
CA THR A 120 -3.47 -1.70 -9.70
C THR A 120 -4.36 -2.61 -10.56
N ALA A 121 -5.49 -3.07 -10.02
CA ALA A 121 -6.33 -4.05 -10.73
C ALA A 121 -6.88 -3.47 -12.03
N MET A 122 -7.52 -2.31 -11.94
CA MET A 122 -8.06 -1.58 -13.08
C MET A 122 -6.98 -1.22 -14.12
N LEU A 123 -5.81 -0.75 -13.67
CA LEU A 123 -4.72 -0.38 -14.57
C LEU A 123 -4.20 -1.59 -15.35
N ILE A 124 -4.10 -2.75 -14.69
CA ILE A 124 -3.63 -3.98 -15.32
C ILE A 124 -4.67 -4.55 -16.27
N GLU A 125 -5.95 -4.56 -15.90
CA GLU A 125 -7.04 -4.98 -16.79
C GLU A 125 -7.04 -4.13 -18.08
N ASN A 126 -7.10 -2.81 -17.95
CA ASN A 126 -7.11 -1.90 -19.10
C ASN A 126 -5.83 -2.04 -19.96
N PHE A 127 -4.67 -2.18 -19.33
CA PHE A 127 -3.40 -2.36 -20.04
C PHE A 127 -3.38 -3.66 -20.87
N LEU A 128 -3.88 -4.76 -20.30
CA LEU A 128 -3.93 -6.06 -21.00
C LEU A 128 -4.93 -6.05 -22.15
N GLU A 129 -6.12 -5.47 -21.95
CA GLU A 129 -7.12 -5.28 -23.00
C GLU A 129 -6.56 -4.45 -24.16
N ASN A 130 -5.91 -3.32 -23.86
CA ASN A 130 -5.28 -2.48 -24.87
C ASN A 130 -4.13 -3.19 -25.58
N ALA A 131 -3.32 -3.98 -24.86
CA ALA A 131 -2.25 -4.77 -25.46
C ALA A 131 -2.78 -5.81 -26.45
N VAL A 132 -3.92 -6.45 -26.15
CA VAL A 132 -4.60 -7.36 -27.08
C VAL A 132 -5.10 -6.62 -28.32
N ASN A 133 -5.78 -5.48 -28.12
CA ASN A 133 -6.28 -4.65 -29.23
C ASN A 133 -5.14 -4.15 -30.14
N ASN A 134 -3.99 -3.80 -29.56
CA ASN A 134 -2.79 -3.39 -30.27
C ASN A 134 -1.95 -4.57 -30.81
N LYS A 135 -2.42 -5.81 -30.65
CA LYS A 135 -1.78 -7.05 -31.12
C LYS A 135 -0.38 -7.27 -30.56
N TYR A 136 -0.15 -6.86 -29.32
CA TYR A 136 1.10 -7.13 -28.62
C TYR A 136 1.12 -8.56 -28.07
N LYS A 137 1.91 -9.43 -28.71
CA LYS A 137 2.11 -10.82 -28.24
C LYS A 137 2.75 -10.90 -26.85
N THR A 138 3.56 -9.92 -26.48
CA THR A 138 4.29 -9.90 -25.21
C THR A 138 4.32 -8.48 -24.66
N VAL A 139 4.03 -8.35 -23.36
CA VAL A 139 4.09 -7.10 -22.60
C VAL A 139 4.81 -7.29 -21.27
N LYS A 140 5.24 -6.18 -20.65
CA LYS A 140 5.92 -6.18 -19.36
C LYS A 140 5.17 -5.34 -18.32
N ILE A 141 5.09 -5.86 -17.09
CA ILE A 141 4.53 -5.16 -15.93
C ILE A 141 5.64 -4.98 -14.90
N ILE A 142 5.98 -3.74 -14.56
CA ILE A 142 6.95 -3.41 -13.51
C ILE A 142 6.19 -3.15 -12.21
N HIS A 143 6.53 -3.86 -11.14
CA HIS A 143 5.86 -3.77 -9.82
C HIS A 143 6.81 -3.60 -8.63
N GLY A 144 8.12 -3.67 -8.88
CA GLY A 144 9.17 -3.42 -7.91
C GLY A 144 9.55 -4.63 -7.05
N LYS A 145 10.71 -4.55 -6.38
CA LYS A 145 11.31 -5.65 -5.61
C LYS A 145 10.87 -5.72 -4.13
N GLY A 146 9.71 -5.15 -3.80
CA GLY A 146 9.24 -5.01 -2.41
C GLY A 146 8.88 -6.35 -1.74
N ARG A 147 7.99 -6.33 -0.73
CA ARG A 147 7.51 -7.54 -0.02
C ARG A 147 6.61 -8.47 -0.87
N SER A 148 6.69 -8.39 -2.20
CA SER A 148 5.90 -9.18 -3.16
C SER A 148 4.37 -9.08 -3.02
N VAL A 149 3.85 -8.04 -2.34
CA VAL A 149 2.39 -7.84 -2.18
C VAL A 149 1.75 -7.45 -3.51
N LYS A 150 2.27 -6.40 -4.18
CA LYS A 150 1.83 -5.99 -5.53
C LYS A 150 2.00 -7.14 -6.53
N LYS A 151 3.13 -7.84 -6.48
CA LYS A 151 3.38 -9.05 -7.29
C LYS A 151 2.31 -10.11 -7.12
N LYS A 152 1.95 -10.46 -5.88
CA LYS A 152 0.92 -11.47 -5.60
C LYS A 152 -0.43 -11.06 -6.21
N GLN A 153 -0.82 -9.80 -6.03
CA GLN A 153 -2.05 -9.25 -6.62
C GLN A 153 -2.03 -9.31 -8.16
N ILE A 154 -0.91 -8.92 -8.78
CA ILE A 154 -0.75 -8.99 -10.25
C ILE A 154 -0.86 -10.43 -10.73
N HIS A 155 -0.18 -11.37 -10.07
CA HIS A 155 -0.24 -12.78 -10.44
C HIS A 155 -1.65 -13.36 -10.28
N GLU A 156 -2.43 -12.91 -9.30
CA GLU A 156 -3.85 -13.30 -9.16
C GLU A 156 -4.66 -12.80 -10.35
N ILE A 157 -4.50 -11.54 -10.77
CA ILE A 157 -5.18 -10.96 -11.94
C ILE A 157 -4.79 -11.70 -13.22
N LEU A 158 -3.49 -11.91 -13.44
CA LEU A 158 -2.96 -12.57 -14.64
C LEU A 158 -3.44 -14.02 -14.77
N LYS A 159 -3.58 -14.74 -13.64
CA LYS A 159 -4.13 -16.11 -13.65
C LYS A 159 -5.59 -16.18 -14.09
N SER A 160 -6.37 -15.14 -13.80
CA SER A 160 -7.79 -15.08 -14.14
C SER A 160 -8.09 -14.40 -15.49
N HIS A 161 -7.11 -13.73 -16.10
CA HIS A 161 -7.35 -12.92 -17.29
C HIS A 161 -7.44 -13.80 -18.55
N PRO A 162 -8.52 -13.72 -19.35
CA PRO A 162 -8.80 -14.65 -20.45
C PRO A 162 -7.76 -14.63 -21.57
N SER A 163 -7.17 -13.48 -21.84
CA SER A 163 -6.18 -13.33 -22.93
C SER A 163 -4.75 -13.67 -22.52
N VAL A 164 -4.49 -14.04 -21.26
CA VAL A 164 -3.14 -14.37 -20.78
C VAL A 164 -2.85 -15.84 -21.01
N ILE A 165 -1.83 -16.15 -21.81
CA ILE A 165 -1.38 -17.52 -22.07
C ILE A 165 -0.43 -17.99 -20.98
N ILE A 166 0.63 -17.21 -20.73
CA ILE A 166 1.65 -17.52 -19.73
C ILE A 166 2.28 -16.22 -19.23
N PHE A 167 2.74 -16.25 -17.99
CA PHE A 167 3.55 -15.16 -17.43
C PHE A 167 4.66 -15.73 -16.54
N HIS A 168 5.77 -15.01 -16.46
CA HIS A 168 6.88 -15.35 -15.59
C HIS A 168 7.60 -14.08 -15.12
N ASP A 169 8.38 -14.21 -14.05
CA ASP A 169 9.25 -13.12 -13.64
C ASP A 169 10.32 -12.86 -14.70
N ASP A 170 10.67 -11.60 -14.90
CA ASP A 170 11.84 -11.25 -15.71
C ASP A 170 13.10 -11.72 -14.98
N SER A 171 13.87 -12.59 -15.64
CA SER A 171 15.10 -13.20 -15.11
C SER A 171 16.20 -12.16 -14.84
N SER A 172 16.15 -11.02 -15.54
CA SER A 172 17.11 -9.91 -15.36
C SER A 172 16.66 -8.94 -14.26
N ASN A 173 15.36 -8.91 -13.95
CA ASN A 173 14.78 -7.99 -12.98
C ASN A 173 13.55 -8.60 -12.29
N TRP A 174 13.74 -9.24 -11.13
CA TRP A 174 12.64 -9.81 -10.34
C TRP A 174 11.56 -8.81 -9.89
N GLY A 175 11.74 -7.51 -10.14
CA GLY A 175 10.74 -6.46 -9.95
C GLY A 175 9.77 -6.28 -11.13
N SER A 176 9.80 -7.17 -12.13
CA SER A 176 8.90 -7.14 -13.27
C SER A 176 8.45 -8.53 -13.71
N THR A 177 7.28 -8.58 -14.34
CA THR A 177 6.63 -9.78 -14.87
C THR A 177 6.43 -9.63 -16.37
N ILE A 178 6.88 -10.63 -17.14
CA ILE A 178 6.65 -10.74 -18.57
C ILE A 178 5.37 -11.54 -18.80
N VAL A 179 4.50 -11.05 -19.66
CA VAL A 179 3.19 -11.65 -19.96
C VAL A 179 3.10 -11.91 -21.46
N THR A 180 2.75 -13.14 -21.82
CA THR A 180 2.43 -13.54 -23.20
C THR A 180 0.92 -13.58 -23.38
N LEU A 181 0.43 -12.91 -24.42
CA LEU A 181 -0.98 -12.73 -24.69
C LEU A 181 -1.43 -13.50 -25.94
N GLN A 182 -2.69 -13.91 -25.92
CA GLN A 182 -3.42 -14.33 -27.10
C GLN A 182 -3.97 -13.09 -27.80
N VAL A 183 -3.51 -12.84 -29.03
CA VAL A 183 -3.84 -11.67 -29.85
C VAL A 183 -4.25 -12.06 -31.26
#